data_AF-A0A085NFN4-F1
#
_entry.id   AF-A0A085NFN4-F1
#
_cell.length_a   1.000
_cell.length_b   1.000
_cell.length_c   1.000
_cell.angle_alpha   90.00
_cell.angle_beta   90.00
_cell.angle_gamma   90.00
#
_symmetry.space_group_name_H-M   'P 1'
#
loop_
_entity.id
_entity.type
_entity.pdbx_description
1 polymer ?
#
loop_
_entity_poly.entity_id
_entity_poly.type
_entity_poly.pdbx_seq_one_letter_code
_entity_poly.pdbx_strand_id
1 'polypeptide(L)'
;MGMRKKYESGAAANYISRRQALSKLQLSLRDFRRLCIIKGIHPHEPRHKKKVNKGSNTQRTWYFAKDIQFLAHEPLINKFREFKVFLKRLHRAKVEGDQNEVNRVAKTRPLLKYDRIVKERYPTFMDAIRDLEDALCLCFLFAKLKKKSRIPSRIPHMCRRLTVEFLHFVIETKALRKVFVSIKGVYYQAEIMGQTITWITPHERAIEENADVDMSVMITFADFYITFMGFVNFRLYKDAGLFYPPKLGRVNLLTAKEHEADTEAAQEVISSTRVLLVCMLAIVFQLIYSLSEELGRDSSSAAAQEPALEEFPEEESGMDSDLIAEYKRVRNVQNLFAGLKFFLSREVPRESLTFVIRACGGLVSWDSSVEYGSSYLESDETITHQIVDRPNQLTSFITRSYVQPQWVYDCVNAGLLLPVQSYFLGVELPPHLSPFAEEKEDVSGLLTEDMPKSIGSTVRDLQGSSTSVAAEPKAKRRKKRAPAFAATPGAPVKQSYQEAIAEKAEQRKLQEIMIPKKYRRVYKKIKYGQKRKAIETRTLLRKRQALEQG
;
A
#
# COMPACT_ATOMS: atom_id res chain seq x y z
N MET A 1 -24.62 -9.00 -56.05
CA MET A 1 -24.87 -9.02 -54.59
C MET A 1 -25.91 -7.97 -54.27
N GLY A 2 -27.03 -8.33 -53.62
CA GLY A 2 -28.09 -7.38 -53.26
C GLY A 2 -27.61 -6.28 -52.29
N MET A 3 -28.36 -5.16 -52.23
CA MET A 3 -28.10 -4.08 -51.27
C MET A 3 -28.05 -4.63 -49.83
N ARG A 4 -26.91 -4.46 -49.16
CA ARG A 4 -26.76 -4.83 -47.74
C ARG A 4 -27.68 -3.96 -46.90
N LYS A 5 -28.46 -4.57 -46.01
CA LYS A 5 -29.33 -3.84 -45.09
C LYS A 5 -28.49 -2.94 -44.17
N LYS A 6 -29.03 -1.75 -43.88
CA LYS A 6 -28.37 -0.77 -43.02
C LYS A 6 -28.15 -1.35 -41.62
N TYR A 7 -26.99 -1.05 -41.03
CA TYR A 7 -26.58 -1.45 -39.68
C TYR A 7 -26.34 -2.95 -39.46
N GLU A 8 -26.33 -3.77 -40.52
CA GLU A 8 -25.96 -5.20 -40.42
C GLU A 8 -24.46 -5.45 -40.64
N SER A 9 -23.69 -4.42 -40.98
CA SER A 9 -22.23 -4.52 -41.18
C SER A 9 -21.48 -3.31 -40.63
N GLY A 10 -20.19 -3.49 -40.38
CA GLY A 10 -19.29 -2.46 -39.84
C GLY A 10 -19.46 -2.24 -38.33
N ALA A 11 -19.22 -1.01 -37.88
CA ALA A 11 -19.22 -0.67 -36.45
C ALA A 11 -20.52 -1.04 -35.73
N ALA A 12 -21.67 -1.00 -36.40
CA ALA A 12 -22.96 -1.36 -35.79
C ALA A 12 -23.08 -2.84 -35.42
N ALA A 13 -22.39 -3.74 -36.14
CA ALA A 13 -22.38 -5.18 -35.85
C ALA A 13 -21.36 -5.55 -34.76
N ASN A 14 -20.30 -4.75 -34.60
CA ASN A 14 -19.22 -5.03 -33.66
C ASN A 14 -19.59 -4.77 -32.19
N TYR A 15 -20.62 -3.96 -31.94
CA TYR A 15 -21.05 -3.60 -30.59
C TYR A 15 -22.46 -4.09 -30.30
N ILE A 16 -22.68 -4.47 -29.05
CA ILE A 16 -23.98 -4.86 -28.51
C ILE A 16 -24.27 -4.03 -27.27
N SER A 17 -25.51 -3.54 -27.14
CA SER A 17 -25.89 -2.76 -25.96
C SER A 17 -26.05 -3.67 -24.73
N ARG A 18 -25.85 -3.14 -23.52
CA ARG A 18 -26.05 -3.89 -22.27
C ARG A 18 -27.40 -4.62 -22.22
N ARG A 19 -28.49 -3.97 -22.64
CA ARG A 19 -29.84 -4.58 -22.64
C ARG A 19 -29.93 -5.77 -23.59
N GLN A 20 -29.35 -5.65 -24.78
CA GLN A 20 -29.30 -6.75 -25.74
C GLN A 20 -28.41 -7.89 -25.26
N ALA A 21 -27.27 -7.59 -24.61
CA ALA A 21 -26.39 -8.60 -24.03
C ALA A 21 -27.11 -9.41 -22.92
N LEU A 22 -27.84 -8.73 -22.03
CA LEU A 22 -28.66 -9.38 -21.00
C LEU A 22 -29.72 -10.30 -21.60
N SER A 23 -30.42 -9.84 -22.63
CA SER A 23 -31.43 -10.63 -23.33
C SER A 23 -30.83 -11.84 -24.04
N LYS A 24 -29.65 -11.69 -24.65
CA LYS A 24 -28.96 -12.75 -25.39
C LYS A 24 -28.44 -13.85 -24.46
N LEU A 25 -27.86 -13.47 -23.32
CA LEU A 25 -27.33 -14.40 -22.32
C LEU A 25 -28.41 -14.97 -21.37
N GLN A 26 -29.61 -14.36 -21.35
CA GLN A 26 -30.71 -14.71 -20.43
C GLN A 26 -30.28 -14.64 -18.95
N LEU A 27 -29.52 -13.61 -18.60
CA LEU A 27 -29.00 -13.38 -17.26
C LEU A 27 -29.62 -12.14 -16.61
N SER A 28 -29.68 -12.16 -15.28
CA SER A 28 -30.03 -10.95 -14.51
C SER A 28 -28.89 -9.93 -14.60
N LEU A 29 -29.18 -8.64 -14.34
CA LEU A 29 -28.14 -7.61 -14.34
C LEU A 29 -27.03 -7.90 -13.31
N ARG A 30 -27.37 -8.45 -12.15
CA ARG A 30 -26.41 -8.82 -11.10
C ARG A 30 -25.48 -9.94 -11.58
N ASP A 31 -26.04 -11.02 -12.12
CA ASP A 31 -25.26 -12.16 -12.59
C ASP A 31 -24.41 -11.79 -13.81
N PHE A 32 -24.93 -10.95 -14.70
CA PHE A 32 -24.19 -10.45 -15.85
C PHE A 32 -23.00 -9.60 -15.43
N ARG A 33 -23.18 -8.64 -14.50
CA ARG A 33 -22.05 -7.86 -13.94
C ARG A 33 -21.03 -8.79 -13.29
N ARG A 34 -21.49 -9.77 -12.51
CA ARG A 34 -20.62 -10.75 -11.86
C ARG A 34 -19.77 -11.52 -12.86
N LEU A 35 -20.39 -12.01 -13.93
CA LEU A 35 -19.72 -12.74 -15.00
C LEU A 35 -18.69 -11.86 -15.73
N CYS A 36 -19.06 -10.62 -16.04
CA CYS A 36 -18.17 -9.66 -16.70
C CYS A 36 -16.92 -9.39 -15.86
N ILE A 37 -17.09 -9.19 -14.54
CA ILE A 37 -15.96 -8.97 -13.61
C ILE A 37 -15.03 -10.18 -13.58
N ILE A 38 -15.59 -11.39 -13.41
CA ILE A 38 -14.80 -12.63 -13.31
C ILE A 38 -13.99 -12.88 -14.60
N LYS A 39 -14.58 -12.58 -15.77
CA LYS A 39 -13.91 -12.74 -17.08
C LYS A 39 -13.10 -11.54 -17.55
N GLY A 40 -13.10 -10.42 -16.80
CA GLY A 40 -12.38 -9.20 -17.20
C GLY A 40 -12.99 -8.45 -18.39
N ILE A 41 -14.28 -8.66 -18.70
CA ILE A 41 -14.96 -7.97 -19.80
C ILE A 41 -15.54 -6.65 -19.28
N HIS A 42 -15.15 -5.55 -19.93
CA HIS A 42 -15.54 -4.20 -19.54
C HIS A 42 -16.30 -3.50 -20.68
N PRO A 43 -17.11 -2.47 -20.37
CA PRO A 43 -17.80 -1.71 -21.39
C PRO A 43 -16.82 -0.87 -22.22
N HIS A 44 -17.12 -0.73 -23.52
CA HIS A 44 -16.31 0.05 -24.46
C HIS A 44 -17.11 1.20 -25.06
N GLU A 45 -16.44 2.31 -25.33
CA GLU A 45 -17.05 3.45 -26.01
C GLU A 45 -16.82 3.37 -27.54
N PRO A 46 -17.89 3.28 -28.36
CA PRO A 46 -17.73 3.21 -29.80
C PRO A 46 -17.24 4.53 -30.40
N ARG A 47 -16.28 4.46 -31.34
CA ARG A 47 -15.77 5.63 -32.09
C ARG A 47 -16.89 6.42 -32.81
N HIS A 48 -17.91 5.72 -33.32
CA HIS A 48 -19.04 6.34 -34.02
C HIS A 48 -20.39 6.01 -33.36
N LYS A 49 -20.70 6.69 -32.24
CA LYS A 49 -21.90 6.46 -31.42
C LYS A 49 -23.21 6.45 -32.23
N LYS A 50 -23.40 7.42 -33.13
CA LYS A 50 -24.62 7.53 -33.96
C LYS A 50 -24.83 6.32 -34.87
N LYS A 51 -23.77 5.78 -35.48
CA LYS A 51 -23.85 4.60 -36.37
C LYS A 51 -24.22 3.35 -35.59
N VAL A 52 -23.63 3.17 -34.41
CA VAL A 52 -23.89 2.00 -33.54
C VAL A 52 -25.29 2.07 -32.92
N ASN A 53 -25.74 3.26 -32.56
CA ASN A 53 -27.06 3.47 -31.97
C ASN A 53 -28.18 3.66 -33.02
N LYS A 54 -27.96 3.22 -34.28
CA LYS A 54 -28.93 3.28 -35.37
C LYS A 54 -29.55 4.68 -35.57
N GLY A 55 -28.77 5.74 -35.38
CA GLY A 55 -29.18 7.15 -35.52
C GLY A 55 -29.56 7.85 -34.21
N SER A 56 -29.73 7.14 -33.09
CA SER A 56 -30.08 7.75 -31.80
C SER A 56 -28.87 8.36 -31.08
N ASN A 57 -29.08 9.46 -30.33
CA ASN A 57 -28.06 10.12 -29.52
C ASN A 57 -28.09 9.73 -28.03
N THR A 58 -28.92 8.75 -27.63
CA THR A 58 -29.00 8.32 -26.23
C THR A 58 -27.70 7.64 -25.79
N GLN A 59 -27.14 8.08 -24.66
CA GLN A 59 -25.96 7.45 -24.07
C GLN A 59 -26.32 6.04 -23.58
N ARG A 60 -25.58 5.05 -24.06
CA ARG A 60 -25.77 3.63 -23.72
C ARG A 60 -24.42 3.00 -23.42
N THR A 61 -24.44 1.99 -22.54
CA THR A 61 -23.28 1.14 -22.28
C THR A 61 -23.18 0.09 -23.38
N TRP A 62 -22.03 0.03 -24.05
CA TRP A 62 -21.76 -0.92 -25.14
C TRP A 62 -20.69 -1.92 -24.73
N TYR A 63 -20.80 -3.13 -25.26
CA TYR A 63 -19.80 -4.19 -25.17
C TYR A 63 -19.47 -4.66 -26.58
N PHE A 64 -18.32 -5.29 -26.79
CA PHE A 64 -18.07 -5.94 -28.07
C PHE A 64 -18.95 -7.17 -28.23
N ALA A 65 -19.50 -7.35 -29.43
CA ALA A 65 -20.36 -8.48 -29.74
C ALA A 65 -19.62 -9.82 -29.64
N LYS A 66 -18.31 -9.82 -29.95
CA LYS A 66 -17.42 -11.00 -29.83
C LYS A 66 -17.29 -11.44 -28.38
N ASP A 67 -17.07 -10.51 -27.45
CA ASP A 67 -16.92 -10.81 -26.02
C ASP A 67 -18.21 -11.38 -25.43
N ILE A 68 -19.37 -10.85 -25.83
CA ILE A 68 -20.66 -11.40 -25.39
C ILE A 68 -20.92 -12.79 -25.99
N GLN A 69 -20.47 -13.04 -27.22
CA GLN A 69 -20.53 -14.39 -27.81
C GLN A 69 -19.61 -15.35 -27.07
N PHE A 70 -18.41 -14.92 -26.69
CA PHE A 70 -17.49 -15.69 -25.86
C PHE A 70 -18.11 -16.04 -24.49
N LEU A 71 -18.74 -15.06 -23.83
CA LEU A 71 -19.46 -15.30 -22.57
C LEU A 71 -20.61 -16.31 -22.72
N ALA A 72 -21.26 -16.40 -23.87
CA ALA A 72 -22.37 -17.32 -24.07
C ALA A 72 -21.97 -18.80 -23.94
N HIS A 73 -20.69 -19.12 -24.18
CA HIS A 73 -20.15 -20.47 -24.04
C HIS A 73 -19.54 -20.75 -22.66
N GLU A 74 -19.59 -19.79 -21.72
CA GLU A 74 -18.93 -19.92 -20.43
C GLU A 74 -19.72 -20.85 -19.46
N PRO A 75 -19.09 -21.92 -18.91
CA PRO A 75 -19.78 -22.88 -18.05
C PRO A 75 -20.28 -22.28 -16.72
N LEU A 76 -19.74 -21.16 -16.25
CA LEU A 76 -20.25 -20.47 -15.06
C LEU A 76 -21.73 -20.07 -15.17
N ILE A 77 -22.22 -19.82 -16.38
CA ILE A 77 -23.63 -19.49 -16.61
C ILE A 77 -24.52 -20.63 -16.10
N ASN A 78 -24.13 -21.88 -16.35
CA ASN A 78 -24.86 -23.05 -15.87
C ASN A 78 -24.79 -23.15 -14.34
N LYS A 79 -23.65 -22.82 -13.72
CA LYS A 79 -23.53 -22.76 -12.26
C LYS A 79 -24.42 -21.69 -11.63
N PHE A 80 -24.59 -20.53 -12.25
CA PHE A 80 -25.56 -19.53 -11.78
C PHE A 80 -27.00 -20.03 -11.86
N ARG A 81 -27.34 -20.81 -12.90
CA ARG A 81 -28.66 -21.44 -13.04
C ARG A 81 -28.87 -22.52 -11.98
N GLU A 82 -27.90 -23.39 -11.76
CA GLU A 82 -27.91 -24.39 -10.68
C GLU A 82 -28.11 -23.72 -9.31
N PHE A 83 -27.40 -22.62 -9.05
CA PHE A 83 -27.53 -21.89 -7.78
C PHE A 83 -28.94 -21.31 -7.59
N LYS A 84 -29.59 -20.81 -8.66
CA LYS A 84 -30.99 -20.35 -8.60
C LYS A 84 -31.96 -21.50 -8.32
N VAL A 85 -31.74 -22.67 -8.93
CA VAL A 85 -32.55 -23.87 -8.66
C VAL A 85 -32.38 -24.31 -7.20
N PHE A 86 -31.14 -24.30 -6.70
CA PHE A 86 -30.84 -24.57 -5.29
C PHE A 86 -31.59 -23.59 -4.35
N LEU A 87 -31.55 -22.28 -4.63
CA LEU A 87 -32.28 -21.29 -3.82
C LEU A 87 -33.79 -21.54 -3.81
N LYS A 88 -34.38 -21.91 -4.95
CA LYS A 88 -35.81 -22.27 -5.04
C LYS A 88 -36.14 -23.51 -4.21
N ARG A 89 -35.32 -24.56 -4.29
CA ARG A 89 -35.49 -25.79 -3.49
C ARG A 89 -35.36 -25.50 -1.99
N LEU A 90 -34.35 -24.72 -1.60
CA LEU A 90 -34.15 -24.33 -0.21
C LEU A 90 -35.32 -23.49 0.33
N HIS A 91 -35.83 -22.56 -0.48
CA HIS A 91 -37.01 -21.77 -0.10
C HIS A 91 -38.25 -22.65 0.05
N ARG A 92 -38.49 -23.59 -0.88
CA ARG A 92 -39.61 -24.53 -0.79
C ARG A 92 -39.54 -25.36 0.49
N ALA A 93 -38.40 -25.97 0.79
CA ALA A 93 -38.21 -26.77 2.00
C ALA A 93 -38.41 -25.94 3.28
N LYS A 94 -37.97 -24.67 3.29
CA LYS A 94 -38.20 -23.75 4.42
C LYS A 94 -39.66 -23.38 4.62
N VAL A 95 -40.41 -23.16 3.53
CA VAL A 95 -41.84 -22.85 3.60
C VAL A 95 -42.65 -24.06 4.04
N GLU A 96 -42.26 -25.26 3.61
CA GLU A 96 -42.87 -26.53 3.98
C GLU A 96 -42.56 -26.93 5.44
N GLY A 97 -41.49 -26.39 6.02
CA GLY A 97 -41.13 -26.57 7.43
C GLY A 97 -40.30 -27.82 7.72
N ASP A 98 -39.95 -28.62 6.71
CA ASP A 98 -39.11 -29.82 6.88
C ASP A 98 -37.63 -29.44 7.09
N GLN A 99 -37.19 -29.49 8.35
CA GLN A 99 -35.81 -29.17 8.73
C GLN A 99 -34.79 -30.18 8.19
N ASN A 100 -35.17 -31.44 8.03
CA ASN A 100 -34.27 -32.48 7.51
C ASN A 100 -33.98 -32.20 6.04
N GLU A 101 -35.01 -31.84 5.27
CA GLU A 101 -34.85 -31.46 3.87
C GLU A 101 -34.08 -30.16 3.71
N VAL A 102 -34.33 -29.15 4.56
CA VAL A 102 -33.53 -27.91 4.57
C VAL A 102 -32.05 -28.21 4.77
N ASN A 103 -31.71 -29.08 5.73
CA ASN A 103 -30.33 -29.47 5.99
C ASN A 103 -29.72 -30.28 4.83
N ARG A 104 -30.48 -31.19 4.23
CA ARG A 104 -30.04 -31.97 3.06
C ARG A 104 -29.76 -31.07 1.87
N VAL A 105 -30.71 -30.20 1.52
CA VAL A 105 -30.56 -29.24 0.43
C VAL A 105 -29.38 -28.31 0.72
N ALA A 106 -29.25 -27.77 1.93
CA ALA A 106 -28.14 -26.88 2.31
C ALA A 106 -26.75 -27.51 2.07
N LYS A 107 -26.59 -28.82 2.29
CA LYS A 107 -25.34 -29.56 1.99
C LYS A 107 -25.04 -29.63 0.49
N THR A 108 -26.06 -29.63 -0.38
CA THR A 108 -25.91 -29.66 -1.85
C THR A 108 -25.60 -28.30 -2.48
N ARG A 109 -25.26 -27.28 -1.69
CA ARG A 109 -24.98 -25.93 -2.18
C ARG A 109 -23.90 -25.94 -3.27
N PRO A 110 -24.22 -25.47 -4.50
CA PRO A 110 -23.23 -25.37 -5.56
C PRO A 110 -22.12 -24.37 -5.19
N LEU A 111 -20.87 -24.80 -5.29
CA LEU A 111 -19.70 -23.95 -5.10
C LEU A 111 -19.20 -23.46 -6.46
N LEU A 112 -19.01 -22.14 -6.57
CA LEU A 112 -18.38 -21.52 -7.72
C LEU A 112 -16.87 -21.59 -7.53
N LYS A 113 -16.18 -22.32 -8.41
CA LYS A 113 -14.71 -22.38 -8.47
C LYS A 113 -14.23 -21.49 -9.61
N TYR A 114 -13.19 -20.70 -9.38
CA TYR A 114 -12.62 -19.79 -10.37
C TYR A 114 -11.31 -20.30 -10.98
N ASP A 115 -10.84 -21.48 -10.57
CA ASP A 115 -9.53 -22.05 -10.91
C ASP A 115 -9.23 -22.05 -12.42
N ARG A 116 -10.19 -22.49 -13.24
CA ARG A 116 -10.05 -22.50 -14.71
C ARG A 116 -9.93 -21.09 -15.28
N ILE A 117 -10.67 -20.14 -14.70
CA ILE A 117 -10.74 -18.76 -15.20
C ILE A 117 -9.47 -18.01 -14.87
N VAL A 118 -8.92 -18.23 -13.66
CA VAL A 118 -7.63 -17.66 -13.27
C VAL A 118 -6.55 -18.10 -14.26
N LYS A 119 -6.47 -19.40 -14.58
CA LYS A 119 -5.48 -19.93 -15.55
C LYS A 119 -5.70 -19.45 -16.98
N GLU A 120 -6.94 -19.22 -17.38
CA GLU A 120 -7.29 -18.70 -18.70
C GLU A 120 -6.94 -17.21 -18.83
N ARG A 121 -7.18 -16.42 -17.77
CA ARG A 121 -6.89 -14.99 -17.74
C ARG A 121 -5.40 -14.70 -17.59
N TYR A 122 -4.67 -15.57 -16.88
CA TYR A 122 -3.23 -15.46 -16.65
C TYR A 122 -2.53 -16.72 -17.16
N PRO A 123 -2.24 -16.81 -18.48
CA PRO A 123 -1.58 -17.97 -19.06
C PRO A 123 -0.16 -18.16 -18.53
N THR A 124 0.55 -17.06 -18.27
CA THR A 124 1.89 -17.08 -17.68
C THR A 124 1.86 -16.53 -16.25
N PHE A 125 2.84 -16.96 -15.44
CA PHE A 125 2.96 -16.46 -14.08
C PHE A 125 3.34 -14.97 -14.04
N MET A 126 4.15 -14.50 -14.99
CA MET A 126 4.52 -13.08 -15.08
C MET A 126 3.31 -12.17 -15.40
N ASP A 127 2.32 -12.68 -16.14
CA ASP A 127 1.07 -11.93 -16.35
C ASP A 127 0.27 -11.80 -15.04
N ALA A 128 0.30 -12.84 -14.19
CA ALA A 128 -0.31 -12.79 -12.87
C ALA A 128 0.41 -11.80 -11.95
N ILE A 129 1.75 -11.80 -11.93
CA ILE A 129 2.52 -10.87 -11.09
C ILE A 129 2.27 -9.41 -11.48
N ARG A 130 2.12 -9.11 -12.78
CA ARG A 130 1.80 -7.74 -13.26
C ARG A 130 0.42 -7.23 -12.81
N ASP A 131 -0.57 -8.11 -12.68
CA ASP A 131 -1.91 -7.77 -12.20
C ASP A 131 -2.06 -7.89 -10.65
N LEU A 132 -0.99 -8.24 -9.93
CA LEU A 132 -1.04 -8.55 -8.51
C LEU A 132 -1.38 -7.32 -7.64
N GLU A 133 -0.94 -6.13 -8.05
CA GLU A 133 -1.12 -4.88 -7.29
C GLU A 133 -2.59 -4.59 -6.95
N ASP A 134 -3.48 -4.71 -7.94
CA ASP A 134 -4.92 -4.48 -7.77
C ASP A 134 -5.55 -5.49 -6.79
N ALA A 135 -5.10 -6.74 -6.86
CA ALA A 135 -5.57 -7.80 -5.97
C ALA A 135 -5.10 -7.55 -4.53
N LEU A 136 -3.84 -7.17 -4.34
CA LEU A 136 -3.27 -6.85 -3.02
C LEU A 136 -4.02 -5.68 -2.38
N CYS A 137 -4.17 -4.55 -3.10
CA CYS A 137 -4.84 -3.37 -2.57
C CYS A 137 -6.28 -3.68 -2.10
N LEU A 138 -7.03 -4.47 -2.89
CA LEU A 138 -8.39 -4.85 -2.53
C LEU A 138 -8.40 -5.82 -1.34
N CYS A 139 -7.51 -6.81 -1.32
CA CYS A 139 -7.43 -7.77 -0.22
C CYS A 139 -7.04 -7.09 1.10
N PHE A 140 -6.07 -6.18 1.10
CA PHE A 140 -5.70 -5.39 2.29
C PHE A 140 -6.84 -4.51 2.78
N LEU A 141 -7.61 -3.89 1.86
CA LEU A 141 -8.81 -3.15 2.22
C LEU A 141 -9.84 -4.06 2.91
N PHE A 142 -10.20 -5.18 2.29
CA PHE A 142 -11.19 -6.12 2.83
C PHE A 142 -10.74 -6.77 4.13
N ALA A 143 -9.43 -6.93 4.36
CA ALA A 143 -8.88 -7.43 5.60
C ALA A 143 -9.20 -6.50 6.79
N LYS A 144 -9.17 -5.18 6.57
CA LYS A 144 -9.41 -4.16 7.61
C LYS A 144 -10.88 -3.74 7.78
N LEU A 145 -11.77 -4.16 6.88
CA LEU A 145 -13.20 -3.86 7.01
C LEU A 145 -13.82 -4.52 8.26
N LYS A 146 -14.70 -3.78 8.94
CA LYS A 146 -15.49 -4.29 10.07
C LYS A 146 -16.50 -5.33 9.58
N LYS A 147 -16.76 -6.35 10.41
CA LYS A 147 -17.77 -7.36 10.13
C LYS A 147 -19.17 -6.71 10.14
N LYS A 148 -19.88 -6.77 9.01
CA LYS A 148 -21.27 -6.34 8.88
C LYS A 148 -22.09 -7.39 8.11
N SER A 149 -23.42 -7.35 8.27
CA SER A 149 -24.36 -8.32 7.69
C SER A 149 -24.30 -8.44 6.15
N ARG A 150 -23.93 -7.37 5.44
CA ARG A 150 -23.88 -7.36 3.96
C ARG A 150 -22.69 -8.11 3.36
N ILE A 151 -21.60 -8.28 4.12
CA ILE A 151 -20.37 -8.91 3.63
C ILE A 151 -20.28 -10.33 4.21
N PRO A 152 -20.17 -11.38 3.38
CA PRO A 152 -19.95 -12.73 3.87
C PRO A 152 -18.66 -12.80 4.69
N SER A 153 -18.72 -13.30 5.92
CA SER A 153 -17.56 -13.37 6.84
C SER A 153 -16.36 -14.10 6.25
N ARG A 154 -16.59 -15.04 5.33
CA ARG A 154 -15.55 -15.76 4.59
C ARG A 154 -14.62 -14.82 3.83
N ILE A 155 -15.12 -13.74 3.22
CA ILE A 155 -14.33 -12.89 2.31
C ILE A 155 -13.24 -12.11 3.07
N PRO A 156 -13.57 -11.24 4.06
CA PRO A 156 -12.54 -10.54 4.86
C PRO A 156 -11.55 -11.50 5.50
N HIS A 157 -12.02 -12.66 5.94
CA HIS A 157 -11.21 -13.65 6.61
C HIS A 157 -10.17 -14.31 5.70
N MET A 158 -10.58 -14.71 4.49
CA MET A 158 -9.66 -15.21 3.48
C MET A 158 -8.68 -14.13 3.04
N CYS A 159 -9.14 -12.88 2.88
CA CYS A 159 -8.27 -11.76 2.55
C CYS A 159 -7.17 -11.57 3.61
N ARG A 160 -7.53 -11.55 4.90
CA ARG A 160 -6.54 -11.46 6.01
C ARG A 160 -5.48 -12.56 5.91
N ARG A 161 -5.92 -13.81 5.70
CA ARG A 161 -4.98 -14.93 5.59
C ARG A 161 -4.03 -14.75 4.42
N LEU A 162 -4.56 -14.47 3.23
CA LEU A 162 -3.78 -14.36 1.99
C LEU A 162 -2.83 -13.16 2.00
N THR A 163 -3.23 -12.03 2.57
CA THR A 163 -2.36 -10.86 2.71
C THR A 163 -1.21 -11.15 3.67
N VAL A 164 -1.50 -11.86 4.76
CA VAL A 164 -0.49 -12.23 5.76
C VAL A 164 0.49 -13.26 5.18
N GLU A 165 0.01 -14.30 4.50
CA GLU A 165 0.83 -15.21 3.69
C GLU A 165 1.75 -14.45 2.70
N PHE A 166 1.22 -13.42 2.02
CA PHE A 166 2.03 -12.62 1.09
C PHE A 166 3.12 -11.79 1.81
N LEU A 167 2.78 -11.13 2.93
CA LEU A 167 3.77 -10.40 3.71
C LEU A 167 4.88 -11.32 4.23
N HIS A 168 4.54 -12.52 4.70
CA HIS A 168 5.51 -13.54 5.11
C HIS A 168 6.48 -13.88 4.00
N PHE A 169 5.97 -14.15 2.79
CA PHE A 169 6.80 -14.41 1.63
C PHE A 169 7.79 -13.25 1.37
N VAL A 170 7.33 -12.01 1.44
CA VAL A 170 8.18 -10.82 1.23
C VAL A 170 9.28 -10.70 2.29
N ILE A 171 9.00 -11.10 3.52
CA ILE A 171 9.99 -11.12 4.61
C ILE A 171 11.04 -12.19 4.39
N GLU A 172 10.61 -13.42 4.13
CA GLU A 172 11.51 -14.56 3.96
C GLU A 172 12.44 -14.37 2.76
N THR A 173 11.91 -13.79 1.68
CA THR A 173 12.68 -13.47 0.47
C THR A 173 13.41 -12.13 0.53
N LYS A 174 13.23 -11.35 1.61
CA LYS A 174 13.76 -9.98 1.77
C LYS A 174 13.57 -9.13 0.51
N ALA A 175 12.34 -9.13 0.01
CA ALA A 175 11.99 -8.54 -1.28
C ALA A 175 11.56 -7.06 -1.18
N LEU A 176 11.43 -6.51 0.03
CA LEU A 176 11.05 -5.10 0.24
C LEU A 176 12.13 -4.14 -0.29
N ARG A 177 11.71 -3.03 -0.91
CA ARG A 177 12.60 -2.02 -1.52
C ARG A 177 12.29 -0.61 -1.06
N LYS A 178 11.02 -0.20 -1.09
CA LYS A 178 10.61 1.17 -0.73
C LYS A 178 9.38 1.15 0.17
N VAL A 179 9.30 2.13 1.06
CA VAL A 179 8.16 2.31 1.97
C VAL A 179 7.79 3.78 2.04
N PHE A 180 6.51 4.11 1.99
CA PHE A 180 6.07 5.49 2.13
C PHE A 180 4.79 5.60 2.93
N VAL A 181 4.83 6.40 4.00
CA VAL A 181 3.66 6.65 4.84
C VAL A 181 2.93 7.87 4.29
N SER A 182 1.66 7.67 3.91
CA SER A 182 0.80 8.74 3.42
C SER A 182 -0.44 8.92 4.30
N ILE A 183 -1.24 9.94 4.01
CA ILE A 183 -2.55 10.14 4.66
C ILE A 183 -3.52 8.97 4.36
N LYS A 184 -3.42 8.35 3.17
CA LYS A 184 -4.32 7.27 2.73
C LYS A 184 -4.00 5.92 3.38
N GLY A 185 -2.73 5.71 3.73
CA GLY A 185 -2.19 4.43 4.15
C GLY A 185 -0.68 4.36 3.91
N VAL A 186 -0.12 3.18 4.11
CA VAL A 186 1.30 2.92 3.88
C VAL A 186 1.48 2.23 2.54
N TYR A 187 2.30 2.82 1.67
CA TYR A 187 2.71 2.23 0.40
C TYR A 187 3.95 1.39 0.62
N TYR A 188 3.94 0.17 0.10
CA TYR A 188 5.10 -0.71 0.07
C TYR A 188 5.42 -1.05 -1.38
N GLN A 189 6.69 -1.15 -1.69
CA GLN A 189 7.17 -1.69 -2.95
C GLN A 189 8.10 -2.85 -2.68
N ALA A 190 7.80 -3.99 -3.30
CA ALA A 190 8.67 -5.16 -3.31
C ALA A 190 9.03 -5.55 -4.73
N GLU A 191 10.20 -6.16 -4.89
CA GLU A 191 10.68 -6.68 -6.15
C GLU A 191 10.56 -8.19 -6.16
N ILE A 192 9.71 -8.74 -7.02
CA ILE A 192 9.44 -10.17 -7.12
C ILE A 192 9.69 -10.60 -8.56
N MET A 193 10.64 -11.52 -8.77
CA MET A 193 11.02 -12.04 -10.10
C MET A 193 11.36 -10.92 -11.12
N GLY A 194 12.03 -9.85 -10.67
CA GLY A 194 12.39 -8.70 -11.50
C GLY A 194 11.23 -7.74 -11.82
N GLN A 195 10.02 -7.98 -11.30
CA GLN A 195 8.90 -7.06 -11.39
C GLN A 195 8.75 -6.30 -10.06
N THR A 196 8.74 -4.97 -10.11
CA THR A 196 8.38 -4.14 -8.97
C THR A 196 6.86 -4.14 -8.80
N ILE A 197 6.40 -4.45 -7.59
CA ILE A 197 4.99 -4.49 -7.21
C ILE A 197 4.79 -3.47 -6.10
N THR A 198 3.89 -2.53 -6.30
CA THR A 198 3.53 -1.50 -5.31
C THR A 198 2.09 -1.66 -4.86
N TRP A 199 1.87 -1.74 -3.55
CA TRP A 199 0.53 -1.83 -2.98
C TRP A 199 0.38 -0.89 -1.79
N ILE A 200 -0.87 -0.58 -1.46
CA ILE A 200 -1.22 0.24 -0.29
C ILE A 200 -1.91 -0.60 0.77
N THR A 201 -1.43 -0.48 2.00
CA THR A 201 -2.10 -0.97 3.20
C THR A 201 -2.80 0.19 3.89
N PRO A 202 -4.12 0.14 4.11
CA PRO A 202 -4.81 1.17 4.88
C PRO A 202 -4.29 1.24 6.31
N HIS A 203 -4.32 2.44 6.90
CA HIS A 203 -4.04 2.64 8.32
C HIS A 203 -4.98 1.79 9.18
N GLU A 204 -4.56 1.44 10.41
CA GLU A 204 -5.30 0.61 11.37
C GLU A 204 -6.60 1.24 11.92
N ARG A 205 -7.11 2.27 11.26
CA ARG A 205 -8.37 2.92 11.60
C ARG A 205 -9.54 2.13 11.03
N ALA A 206 -10.64 2.12 11.78
CA ALA A 206 -11.88 1.57 11.27
C ALA A 206 -12.36 2.36 10.05
N ILE A 207 -12.36 1.72 8.89
CA ILE A 207 -12.91 2.32 7.67
C ILE A 207 -14.44 2.28 7.77
N GLU A 208 -15.05 3.45 7.75
CA GLU A 208 -16.50 3.57 7.64
C GLU A 208 -16.94 3.28 6.20
N GLU A 209 -18.06 2.55 6.07
CA GLU A 209 -18.62 2.28 4.75
C GLU A 209 -19.33 3.54 4.24
N ASN A 210 -18.96 3.98 3.05
CA ASN A 210 -19.73 4.98 2.32
C ASN A 210 -20.92 4.29 1.63
N ALA A 211 -22.13 4.83 1.82
CA ALA A 211 -23.36 4.34 1.20
C ALA A 211 -23.33 4.42 -0.35
N ASP A 212 -22.49 5.27 -0.91
CA ASP A 212 -22.35 5.48 -2.36
C ASP A 212 -21.65 4.31 -3.07
N VAL A 213 -20.95 3.44 -2.33
CA VAL A 213 -20.15 2.36 -2.91
C VAL A 213 -20.97 1.06 -3.03
N ASP A 214 -21.07 0.53 -4.25
CA ASP A 214 -21.72 -0.76 -4.51
C ASP A 214 -20.84 -1.94 -4.04
N MET A 215 -21.02 -2.32 -2.77
CA MET A 215 -20.31 -3.46 -2.17
C MET A 215 -20.55 -4.80 -2.88
N SER A 216 -21.67 -4.96 -3.62
CA SER A 216 -21.90 -6.22 -4.35
C SER A 216 -20.90 -6.41 -5.49
N VAL A 217 -20.47 -5.32 -6.12
CA VAL A 217 -19.43 -5.34 -7.15
C VAL A 217 -18.08 -5.64 -6.50
N MET A 218 -17.75 -4.94 -5.41
CA MET A 218 -16.49 -5.12 -4.68
C MET A 218 -16.31 -6.53 -4.14
N ILE A 219 -17.38 -7.13 -3.58
CA ILE A 219 -17.36 -8.53 -3.11
C ILE A 219 -17.08 -9.49 -4.27
N THR A 220 -17.57 -9.23 -5.47
CA THR A 220 -17.29 -10.08 -6.64
C THR A 220 -15.81 -10.03 -7.01
N PHE A 221 -15.21 -8.83 -7.03
CA PHE A 221 -13.78 -8.68 -7.26
C PHE A 221 -12.96 -9.39 -6.16
N ALA A 222 -13.31 -9.18 -4.89
CA ALA A 222 -12.62 -9.81 -3.77
C ALA A 222 -12.71 -11.35 -3.83
N ASP A 223 -13.87 -11.91 -4.19
CA ASP A 223 -14.06 -13.37 -4.32
C ASP A 223 -13.20 -13.97 -5.44
N PHE A 224 -13.04 -13.26 -6.56
CA PHE A 224 -12.12 -13.64 -7.63
C PHE A 224 -10.65 -13.51 -7.17
N TYR A 225 -10.29 -12.37 -6.57
CA TYR A 225 -8.92 -12.10 -6.12
C TYR A 225 -8.45 -13.02 -5.00
N ILE A 226 -9.34 -13.52 -4.13
CA ILE A 226 -9.01 -14.56 -3.14
C ILE A 226 -8.49 -15.83 -3.83
N THR A 227 -9.14 -16.26 -4.92
CA THR A 227 -8.71 -17.47 -5.65
C THR A 227 -7.41 -17.20 -6.40
N PHE A 228 -7.30 -16.04 -7.05
CA PHE A 228 -6.10 -15.60 -7.75
C PHE A 228 -4.86 -15.48 -6.84
N MET A 229 -4.98 -14.75 -5.72
CA MET A 229 -3.94 -14.63 -4.69
C MET A 229 -3.53 -15.99 -4.14
N GLY A 230 -4.47 -16.92 -3.96
CA GLY A 230 -4.15 -18.28 -3.54
C GLY A 230 -3.24 -19.03 -4.52
N PHE A 231 -3.47 -18.89 -5.83
CA PHE A 231 -2.57 -19.45 -6.85
C PHE A 231 -1.22 -18.76 -6.87
N VAL A 232 -1.20 -17.43 -6.71
CA VAL A 232 0.04 -16.65 -6.70
C VAL A 232 0.89 -17.02 -5.49
N ASN A 233 0.34 -16.96 -4.27
CA ASN A 233 1.06 -17.35 -3.06
C ASN A 233 1.57 -18.79 -3.13
N PHE A 234 0.74 -19.74 -3.60
CA PHE A 234 1.19 -21.13 -3.78
C PHE A 234 2.43 -21.24 -4.67
N ARG A 235 2.45 -20.52 -5.80
CA ARG A 235 3.57 -20.55 -6.74
C ARG A 235 4.81 -19.84 -6.14
N LEU A 236 4.63 -18.66 -5.54
CA LEU A 236 5.69 -17.90 -4.89
C LEU A 236 6.40 -18.72 -3.80
N TYR A 237 5.62 -19.34 -2.92
CA TYR A 237 6.17 -20.21 -1.86
C TYR A 237 6.95 -21.39 -2.45
N LYS A 238 6.37 -22.07 -3.44
CA LYS A 238 7.03 -23.21 -4.08
C LYS A 238 8.33 -22.82 -4.76
N ASP A 239 8.36 -21.68 -5.45
CA ASP A 239 9.56 -21.19 -6.13
C ASP A 239 10.64 -20.71 -5.14
N ALA A 240 10.26 -20.24 -3.95
CA ALA A 240 11.18 -19.93 -2.85
C ALA A 240 11.57 -21.15 -1.99
N GLY A 241 11.09 -22.37 -2.31
CA GLY A 241 11.39 -23.58 -1.53
C GLY A 241 10.62 -23.68 -0.19
N LEU A 242 9.60 -22.85 0.02
CA LEU A 242 8.79 -22.83 1.23
C LEU A 242 7.55 -23.73 1.10
N PHE A 243 7.10 -24.30 2.23
CA PHE A 243 5.90 -25.13 2.25
C PHE A 243 4.62 -24.28 2.17
N TYR A 244 3.67 -24.67 1.30
CA TYR A 244 2.36 -24.02 1.17
C TYR A 244 1.19 -24.99 1.41
N PRO A 245 0.14 -24.61 2.17
CA PRO A 245 0.06 -23.39 3.00
C PRO A 245 1.10 -23.42 4.12
N PRO A 246 1.66 -22.27 4.55
CA PRO A 246 2.69 -22.25 5.60
C PRO A 246 2.22 -23.00 6.84
N LYS A 247 3.02 -23.99 7.27
CA LYS A 247 2.80 -24.73 8.51
C LYS A 247 3.26 -23.86 9.65
N LEU A 248 2.32 -23.13 10.20
CA LEU A 248 2.55 -22.26 11.32
C LEU A 248 2.65 -23.14 12.58
N GLY A 249 3.77 -23.05 13.31
CA GLY A 249 4.05 -23.88 14.48
C GLY A 249 2.91 -23.85 15.50
N ARG A 250 2.62 -24.95 16.18
CA ARG A 250 1.66 -24.94 17.30
C ARG A 250 2.31 -24.24 18.49
N VAL A 251 2.13 -22.93 18.64
CA VAL A 251 2.46 -22.27 19.91
C VAL A 251 1.25 -22.40 20.84
N ASN A 252 1.54 -22.77 22.09
CA ASN A 252 0.58 -23.16 23.11
C ASN A 252 -0.54 -22.13 23.30
N LEU A 253 -1.71 -22.43 22.76
CA LEU A 253 -2.98 -21.75 23.01
C LEU A 253 -3.52 -22.09 24.43
N LEU A 254 -2.66 -22.11 25.45
CA LEU A 254 -2.97 -22.55 26.83
C LEU A 254 -2.84 -21.45 27.89
N THR A 255 -2.86 -20.17 27.51
CA THR A 255 -2.97 -19.04 28.45
C THR A 255 -4.25 -18.24 28.29
N ALA A 256 -5.32 -18.87 27.76
CA ALA A 256 -6.67 -18.33 27.74
C ALA A 256 -7.60 -19.07 28.74
N LYS A 257 -7.06 -19.52 29.87
CA LYS A 257 -7.81 -20.28 30.90
C LYS A 257 -8.08 -19.53 32.20
N GLU A 258 -7.68 -18.27 32.36
CA GLU A 258 -7.81 -17.59 33.66
C GLU A 258 -8.97 -16.59 33.79
N HIS A 259 -9.83 -16.43 32.78
CA HIS A 259 -11.04 -15.61 32.94
C HIS A 259 -12.25 -16.21 32.22
N GLU A 260 -12.73 -17.37 32.69
CA GLU A 260 -14.11 -17.82 32.49
C GLU A 260 -14.54 -18.63 33.72
N ALA A 261 -14.72 -17.93 34.85
CA ALA A 261 -15.71 -18.36 35.82
C ALA A 261 -17.06 -17.88 35.29
N ASP A 262 -17.85 -18.84 34.82
CA ASP A 262 -19.29 -18.96 35.04
C ASP A 262 -20.08 -19.48 33.82
N THR A 263 -20.68 -20.63 34.06
CA THR A 263 -21.92 -21.18 33.46
C THR A 263 -21.85 -21.84 32.07
N GLU A 264 -21.61 -23.15 32.11
CA GLU A 264 -22.50 -24.24 31.64
C GLU A 264 -23.64 -23.87 30.65
N ALA A 265 -23.32 -23.23 29.53
CA ALA A 265 -24.23 -23.08 28.39
C ALA A 265 -23.51 -23.08 27.03
N ALA A 266 -22.25 -23.54 26.98
CA ALA A 266 -21.42 -23.54 25.77
C ALA A 266 -21.27 -24.93 25.11
N GLN A 267 -22.16 -25.87 25.44
CA GLN A 267 -22.02 -27.27 25.05
C GLN A 267 -23.08 -27.75 24.06
N GLU A 268 -23.65 -26.86 23.24
CA GLU A 268 -24.44 -27.29 22.09
C GLU A 268 -24.22 -26.34 20.91
N VAL A 269 -23.98 -26.92 19.73
CA VAL A 269 -23.74 -26.25 18.43
C VAL A 269 -22.30 -25.79 18.16
N ILE A 270 -21.37 -26.75 18.15
CA ILE A 270 -20.07 -26.62 17.49
C ILE A 270 -20.29 -26.71 15.97
N SER A 271 -20.67 -25.59 15.36
CA SER A 271 -20.71 -25.43 13.90
C SER A 271 -19.28 -25.39 13.35
N SER A 272 -19.00 -26.20 12.32
CA SER A 272 -17.72 -26.31 11.58
C SER A 272 -17.14 -24.97 11.09
N THR A 273 -17.96 -23.91 11.09
CA THR A 273 -17.59 -22.53 10.72
C THR A 273 -16.81 -21.79 11.82
N ARG A 274 -17.01 -22.13 13.11
CA ARG A 274 -16.31 -21.50 14.25
C ARG A 274 -14.91 -22.08 14.45
N VAL A 275 -14.74 -23.39 14.27
CA VAL A 275 -13.44 -24.07 14.32
C VAL A 275 -12.50 -23.52 13.24
N LEU A 276 -13.00 -23.34 12.00
CA LEU A 276 -12.22 -22.72 10.93
C LEU A 276 -11.79 -21.29 11.29
N LEU A 277 -12.68 -20.50 11.90
CA LEU A 277 -12.41 -19.12 12.29
C LEU A 277 -11.34 -19.03 13.40
N VAL A 278 -11.37 -19.93 14.38
CA VAL A 278 -10.39 -20.02 15.48
C VAL A 278 -9.03 -20.51 14.97
N CYS A 279 -9.00 -21.57 14.16
CA CYS A 279 -7.77 -22.04 13.50
C CYS A 279 -7.14 -20.96 12.61
N MET A 280 -7.94 -20.09 12.03
CA MET A 280 -7.46 -19.07 11.11
C MET A 280 -7.15 -17.71 11.75
N LEU A 281 -7.75 -17.39 12.92
CA LEU A 281 -7.23 -16.35 13.81
C LEU A 281 -5.88 -16.78 14.38
N ALA A 282 -5.74 -18.07 14.73
CA ALA A 282 -4.45 -18.65 15.10
C ALA A 282 -3.44 -18.54 13.95
N ILE A 283 -3.83 -18.74 12.68
CA ILE A 283 -2.94 -18.53 11.52
C ILE A 283 -2.47 -17.07 11.41
N VAL A 284 -3.33 -16.08 11.65
CA VAL A 284 -2.94 -14.66 11.62
C VAL A 284 -2.01 -14.32 12.80
N PHE A 285 -2.32 -14.81 14.01
CA PHE A 285 -1.48 -14.63 15.20
C PHE A 285 -0.12 -15.32 15.08
N GLN A 286 -0.09 -16.53 14.57
CA GLN A 286 1.12 -17.34 14.41
C GLN A 286 1.99 -16.81 13.27
N LEU A 287 1.40 -16.14 12.29
CA LEU A 287 2.17 -15.50 11.23
C LEU A 287 2.77 -14.16 11.68
N ILE A 288 2.09 -13.42 12.57
CA ILE A 288 2.64 -12.30 13.35
C ILE A 288 3.77 -12.77 14.30
N TYR A 289 3.74 -14.02 14.78
CA TYR A 289 4.80 -14.60 15.61
C TYR A 289 5.97 -15.22 14.82
N SER A 290 5.77 -15.78 13.62
CA SER A 290 6.88 -16.13 12.69
C SER A 290 7.52 -14.88 12.07
N LEU A 291 6.78 -13.78 12.09
CA LEU A 291 7.26 -12.40 12.04
C LEU A 291 7.99 -11.94 13.33
N SER A 292 8.19 -12.78 14.36
CA SER A 292 8.97 -12.47 15.57
C SER A 292 10.06 -13.51 15.91
N GLU A 293 9.91 -14.78 15.53
CA GLU A 293 10.89 -15.87 15.71
C GLU A 293 11.72 -16.18 14.43
N GLU A 294 13.04 -16.38 14.54
CA GLU A 294 13.86 -16.98 13.48
C GLU A 294 13.44 -18.45 13.33
N LEU A 295 12.94 -18.84 12.15
CA LEU A 295 12.75 -20.26 11.87
C LEU A 295 14.14 -20.90 11.71
N GLY A 296 14.54 -21.66 12.73
CA GLY A 296 15.70 -22.52 12.69
C GLY A 296 15.68 -23.40 11.44
N ARG A 297 16.78 -23.35 10.69
CA ARG A 297 17.10 -24.34 9.66
C ARG A 297 17.00 -25.72 10.31
N ASP A 298 16.05 -26.55 9.84
CA ASP A 298 16.01 -27.97 10.15
C ASP A 298 17.35 -28.61 9.73
N SER A 299 18.18 -28.91 10.71
CA SER A 299 19.51 -29.50 10.59
C SER A 299 19.48 -31.01 10.27
N SER A 300 18.63 -31.45 9.34
CA SER A 300 18.58 -32.88 8.98
C SER A 300 18.22 -33.28 7.55
N SER A 301 18.04 -32.37 6.58
CA SER A 301 17.98 -32.79 5.16
C SER A 301 18.23 -31.70 4.13
N ALA A 302 19.45 -31.15 4.09
CA ALA A 302 20.13 -30.75 2.86
C ALA A 302 21.47 -30.11 3.25
N ALA A 303 22.56 -30.86 3.05
CA ALA A 303 23.86 -30.28 2.80
C ALA A 303 23.80 -29.56 1.43
N ALA A 304 23.14 -28.40 1.40
CA ALA A 304 23.37 -27.39 0.38
C ALA A 304 24.30 -26.38 1.04
N GLN A 305 25.53 -26.37 0.54
CA GLN A 305 26.61 -25.45 0.87
C GLN A 305 26.07 -24.10 1.33
N GLU A 306 26.50 -23.64 2.52
CA GLU A 306 26.64 -22.20 2.70
C GLU A 306 27.43 -21.72 1.48
N PRO A 307 26.91 -20.82 0.63
CA PRO A 307 27.81 -20.13 -0.26
C PRO A 307 28.75 -19.41 0.68
N ALA A 308 30.01 -19.85 0.63
CA ALA A 308 31.13 -19.13 1.18
C ALA A 308 30.96 -17.65 0.85
N LEU A 309 31.57 -16.80 1.67
CA LEU A 309 31.93 -15.44 1.29
C LEU A 309 32.61 -15.50 -0.10
N GLU A 310 31.83 -15.43 -1.17
CA GLU A 310 32.31 -15.16 -2.51
C GLU A 310 32.77 -13.71 -2.44
N GLU A 311 34.08 -13.58 -2.23
CA GLU A 311 34.85 -12.44 -2.71
C GLU A 311 34.24 -11.97 -4.03
N PHE A 312 33.93 -10.68 -4.07
CA PHE A 312 33.54 -9.96 -5.26
C PHE A 312 34.36 -10.47 -6.45
N PRO A 313 33.75 -10.71 -7.64
CA PRO A 313 34.54 -10.69 -8.86
C PRO A 313 35.17 -9.29 -8.92
N GLU A 314 36.45 -9.21 -8.56
CA GLU A 314 37.26 -8.03 -8.78
C GLU A 314 37.17 -7.71 -10.27
N GLU A 315 36.64 -6.53 -10.56
CA GLU A 315 36.79 -5.79 -11.81
C GLU A 315 36.99 -6.66 -13.07
N GLU A 316 36.00 -7.50 -13.42
CA GLU A 316 35.88 -7.93 -14.80
C GLU A 316 35.40 -6.72 -15.62
N SER A 317 36.37 -6.11 -16.30
CA SER A 317 36.23 -4.97 -17.20
C SER A 317 35.13 -5.22 -18.23
N GLY A 318 33.91 -4.74 -17.95
CA GLY A 318 32.77 -4.81 -18.88
C GLY A 318 31.38 -4.81 -18.25
N MET A 319 31.23 -5.04 -16.95
CA MET A 319 29.93 -4.99 -16.27
C MET A 319 29.55 -3.53 -15.95
N ASP A 320 28.32 -3.13 -16.28
CA ASP A 320 27.81 -1.77 -16.08
C ASP A 320 27.89 -1.36 -14.59
N SER A 321 28.60 -0.27 -14.30
CA SER A 321 28.79 0.27 -12.94
C SER A 321 27.46 0.47 -12.21
N ASP A 322 26.41 0.79 -12.97
CA ASP A 322 25.07 1.05 -12.45
C ASP A 322 24.41 -0.23 -11.91
N LEU A 323 24.63 -1.39 -12.55
CA LEU A 323 24.11 -2.68 -12.09
C LEU A 323 24.77 -3.13 -10.78
N ILE A 324 26.07 -2.88 -10.65
CA ILE A 324 26.82 -3.20 -9.43
C ILE A 324 26.34 -2.32 -8.27
N ALA A 325 26.12 -1.03 -8.52
CA ALA A 325 25.61 -0.10 -7.52
C ALA A 325 24.19 -0.49 -7.06
N GLU A 326 23.31 -0.89 -7.98
CA GLU A 326 21.96 -1.34 -7.65
C GLU A 326 21.98 -2.65 -6.85
N TYR A 327 22.82 -3.61 -7.24
CA TYR A 327 22.98 -4.86 -6.49
C TYR A 327 23.45 -4.62 -5.05
N LYS A 328 24.42 -3.72 -4.86
CA LYS A 328 24.89 -3.30 -3.53
C LYS A 328 23.76 -2.64 -2.72
N ARG A 329 22.98 -1.74 -3.34
CA ARG A 329 21.84 -1.08 -2.70
C ARG A 329 20.79 -2.10 -2.23
N VAL A 330 20.42 -3.05 -3.08
CA VAL A 330 19.47 -4.11 -2.74
C VAL A 330 19.98 -4.93 -1.55
N ARG A 331 21.24 -5.38 -1.59
CA ARG A 331 21.84 -6.17 -0.51
C ARG A 331 21.93 -5.40 0.81
N ASN A 332 22.18 -4.09 0.75
CA ASN A 332 22.17 -3.23 1.94
C ASN A 332 20.79 -3.15 2.56
N VAL A 333 19.73 -2.95 1.78
CA VAL A 333 18.35 -2.91 2.29
C VAL A 333 17.96 -4.26 2.91
N GLN A 334 18.34 -5.38 2.29
CA GLN A 334 18.03 -6.74 2.78
C GLN A 334 18.60 -7.04 4.17
N ASN A 335 19.74 -6.44 4.52
CA ASN A 335 20.43 -6.67 5.79
C ASN A 335 20.56 -5.40 6.63
N LEU A 336 19.74 -4.37 6.33
CA LEU A 336 19.86 -3.05 6.92
C LEU A 336 19.77 -3.07 8.45
N PHE A 337 18.91 -3.95 8.98
CA PHE A 337 18.68 -4.09 10.41
C PHE A 337 19.25 -5.40 10.98
N ALA A 338 20.11 -6.10 10.23
CA ALA A 338 20.70 -7.36 10.69
C ALA A 338 21.47 -7.16 12.00
N GLY A 339 21.16 -7.98 13.00
CA GLY A 339 21.77 -7.89 14.35
C GLY A 339 21.18 -6.79 15.26
N LEU A 340 20.27 -5.95 14.76
CA LEU A 340 19.58 -4.96 15.60
C LEU A 340 18.32 -5.57 16.23
N LYS A 341 18.13 -5.27 17.53
CA LYS A 341 16.94 -5.61 18.30
C LYS A 341 16.09 -4.38 18.57
N PHE A 342 14.84 -4.42 18.10
CA PHE A 342 13.85 -3.35 18.23
C PHE A 342 12.79 -3.69 19.27
N PHE A 343 12.35 -2.69 20.04
CA PHE A 343 11.18 -2.80 20.89
C PHE A 343 10.13 -1.75 20.49
N LEU A 344 8.90 -2.19 20.24
CA LEU A 344 7.80 -1.33 19.81
C LEU A 344 6.88 -0.97 20.99
N SER A 345 6.69 0.33 21.20
CA SER A 345 5.76 0.85 22.22
C SER A 345 4.29 0.67 21.80
N ARG A 346 3.34 0.81 22.73
CA ARG A 346 1.92 0.49 22.48
C ARG A 346 1.23 1.42 21.48
N GLU A 347 1.76 2.62 21.28
CA GLU A 347 1.16 3.67 20.46
C GLU A 347 1.56 3.61 18.97
N VAL A 348 2.65 2.92 18.64
CA VAL A 348 3.20 2.93 17.28
C VAL A 348 2.48 1.90 16.39
N PRO A 349 2.38 2.11 15.06
CA PRO A 349 1.69 1.20 14.15
C PRO A 349 2.47 -0.12 14.01
N ARG A 350 2.14 -1.08 14.88
CA ARG A 350 2.93 -2.31 15.07
C ARG A 350 2.98 -3.15 13.81
N GLU A 351 1.84 -3.45 13.18
CA GLU A 351 1.83 -4.36 12.02
C GLU A 351 2.75 -3.86 10.89
N SER A 352 2.74 -2.55 10.64
CA SER A 352 3.60 -1.91 9.64
C SER A 352 5.07 -1.97 10.02
N LEU A 353 5.42 -1.58 11.25
CA LEU A 353 6.81 -1.55 11.71
C LEU A 353 7.41 -2.95 11.81
N THR A 354 6.67 -3.92 12.34
CA THR A 354 7.11 -5.32 12.41
C THR A 354 7.40 -5.86 11.02
N PHE A 355 6.51 -5.61 10.05
CA PHE A 355 6.73 -6.03 8.66
C PHE A 355 8.01 -5.44 8.07
N VAL A 356 8.22 -4.12 8.21
CA VAL A 356 9.38 -3.43 7.63
C VAL A 356 10.69 -3.86 8.30
N ILE A 357 10.71 -3.92 9.63
CA ILE A 357 11.91 -4.29 10.39
C ILE A 357 12.34 -5.73 10.05
N ARG A 358 11.38 -6.67 10.03
CA ARG A 358 11.66 -8.06 9.68
C ARG A 358 12.09 -8.24 8.23
N ALA A 359 11.45 -7.54 7.29
CA ALA A 359 11.80 -7.63 5.87
C ALA A 359 13.24 -7.17 5.59
N CYS A 360 13.81 -6.34 6.48
CA CYS A 360 15.21 -5.87 6.39
C CYS A 360 16.16 -6.58 7.38
N GLY A 361 15.73 -7.72 7.96
CA GLY A 361 16.57 -8.61 8.78
C GLY A 361 16.70 -8.24 10.27
N GLY A 362 15.91 -7.30 10.78
CA GLY A 362 15.93 -6.93 12.19
C GLY A 362 15.04 -7.82 13.07
N LEU A 363 15.39 -7.90 14.35
CA LEU A 363 14.55 -8.53 15.38
C LEU A 363 13.62 -7.50 15.99
N VAL A 364 12.38 -7.88 16.24
CA VAL A 364 11.35 -6.98 16.78
C VAL A 364 10.52 -7.71 17.82
N SER A 365 10.20 -7.00 18.90
CA SER A 365 9.26 -7.44 19.94
C SER A 365 8.44 -6.26 20.42
N TRP A 366 7.41 -6.57 21.20
CA TRP A 366 6.50 -5.63 21.85
C TRP A 366 6.07 -6.20 23.20
N ASP A 367 5.34 -5.40 23.96
CA ASP A 367 4.82 -5.80 25.25
C ASP A 367 3.77 -6.92 25.14
N SER A 368 3.94 -7.99 25.92
CA SER A 368 3.15 -9.23 25.82
C SER A 368 1.67 -9.01 26.16
N SER A 369 1.33 -7.96 26.91
CA SER A 369 -0.06 -7.65 27.26
C SER A 369 -0.84 -7.02 26.10
N VAL A 370 -0.16 -6.47 25.10
CA VAL A 370 -0.82 -5.82 23.95
C VAL A 370 -1.42 -6.87 23.04
N GLU A 371 -0.59 -7.83 22.64
CA GLU A 371 -0.99 -8.90 21.73
C GLU A 371 0.03 -10.03 21.75
N TYR A 372 -0.45 -11.23 21.40
CA TYR A 372 0.38 -12.42 21.29
C TYR A 372 1.50 -12.23 20.26
N GLY A 373 2.63 -12.88 20.50
CA GLY A 373 3.74 -12.95 19.55
C GLY A 373 4.96 -12.10 19.90
N SER A 374 5.05 -11.60 21.13
CA SER A 374 6.29 -11.01 21.68
C SER A 374 7.38 -12.07 21.84
N SER A 375 8.60 -11.78 21.41
CA SER A 375 9.76 -12.68 21.53
C SER A 375 10.59 -12.40 22.79
N TYR A 376 10.72 -11.14 23.18
CA TYR A 376 11.45 -10.68 24.37
C TYR A 376 10.74 -9.52 25.07
N LEU A 377 11.03 -9.35 26.37
CA LEU A 377 10.39 -8.35 27.25
C LEU A 377 11.06 -6.98 27.15
N GLU A 378 10.35 -5.94 27.60
CA GLU A 378 10.89 -4.57 27.64
C GLU A 378 12.13 -4.44 28.54
N SER A 379 12.34 -5.33 29.50
CA SER A 379 13.49 -5.29 30.41
C SER A 379 14.78 -5.86 29.82
N ASP A 380 14.75 -6.41 28.60
CA ASP A 380 15.92 -7.08 28.00
C ASP A 380 17.02 -6.07 27.63
N GLU A 381 18.19 -6.18 28.26
CA GLU A 381 19.34 -5.27 28.02
C GLU A 381 19.91 -5.36 26.61
N THR A 382 19.63 -6.45 25.87
CA THR A 382 20.10 -6.65 24.50
C THR A 382 19.35 -5.81 23.46
N ILE A 383 18.27 -5.13 23.85
CA ILE A 383 17.51 -4.23 22.98
C ILE A 383 18.38 -3.01 22.61
N THR A 384 18.50 -2.75 21.31
CA THR A 384 19.31 -1.65 20.79
C THR A 384 18.50 -0.37 20.57
N HIS A 385 17.28 -0.51 20.02
CA HIS A 385 16.43 0.60 19.61
C HIS A 385 15.03 0.40 20.18
N GLN A 386 14.45 1.46 20.73
CA GLN A 386 13.07 1.47 21.20
C GLN A 386 12.29 2.52 20.41
N ILE A 387 11.24 2.08 19.72
CA ILE A 387 10.42 2.93 18.86
C ILE A 387 9.26 3.50 19.68
N VAL A 388 9.18 4.82 19.74
CA VAL A 388 8.27 5.57 20.62
C VAL A 388 7.77 6.81 19.90
N ASP A 389 6.51 7.17 20.11
CA ASP A 389 5.90 8.39 19.53
C ASP A 389 5.46 9.40 20.62
N ARG A 390 5.37 8.96 21.88
CA ARG A 390 5.00 9.84 23.00
C ARG A 390 6.19 10.65 23.53
N PRO A 391 5.98 11.93 23.90
CA PRO A 391 7.05 12.80 24.37
C PRO A 391 7.60 12.44 25.77
N ASN A 392 6.80 11.77 26.60
CA ASN A 392 7.20 11.42 27.98
C ASN A 392 7.20 9.90 28.16
N GLN A 393 8.38 9.33 28.37
CA GLN A 393 8.52 7.97 28.88
C GLN A 393 8.75 7.96 30.39
N LEU A 394 8.13 6.99 31.06
CA LEU A 394 8.25 6.80 32.51
C LEU A 394 9.56 6.10 32.92
N THR A 395 10.17 5.35 31.99
CA THR A 395 11.41 4.59 32.21
C THR A 395 12.32 4.74 31.00
N SER A 396 13.52 5.27 31.21
CA SER A 396 14.56 5.34 30.18
C SER A 396 15.74 4.45 30.57
N PHE A 397 16.16 3.58 29.64
CA PHE A 397 17.35 2.77 29.75
C PHE A 397 18.50 3.47 29.04
N ILE A 398 19.64 3.62 29.70
CA ILE A 398 20.80 4.37 29.17
C ILE A 398 21.40 3.68 27.94
N THR A 399 21.30 2.35 27.85
CA THR A 399 21.89 1.55 26.77
C THR A 399 21.09 1.60 25.47
N ARG A 400 19.91 2.25 25.44
CA ARG A 400 18.98 2.19 24.32
C ARG A 400 18.85 3.52 23.59
N SER A 401 18.67 3.42 22.27
CA SER A 401 18.31 4.57 21.44
C SER A 401 16.80 4.68 21.31
N TYR A 402 16.22 5.77 21.82
CA TYR A 402 14.80 6.07 21.73
C TYR A 402 14.53 6.93 20.49
N VAL A 403 13.87 6.35 19.49
CA VAL A 403 13.66 7.00 18.19
C VAL A 403 12.21 6.94 17.74
N GLN A 404 11.80 7.94 16.97
CA GLN A 404 10.45 8.01 16.41
C GLN A 404 10.28 7.02 15.24
N PRO A 405 9.04 6.53 14.97
CA PRO A 405 8.76 5.55 13.90
C PRO A 405 9.28 5.95 12.51
N GLN A 406 9.35 7.26 12.23
CA GLN A 406 9.79 7.75 10.94
C GLN A 406 11.21 7.31 10.58
N TRP A 407 12.10 7.16 11.58
CA TRP A 407 13.48 6.74 11.37
C TRP A 407 13.56 5.40 10.62
N VAL A 408 12.70 4.43 10.97
CA VAL A 408 12.69 3.10 10.35
C VAL A 408 12.36 3.21 8.86
N TYR A 409 11.33 3.98 8.50
CA TYR A 409 10.89 4.14 7.11
C TYR A 409 11.92 4.90 6.27
N ASP A 410 12.50 5.97 6.83
CA ASP A 410 13.50 6.78 6.14
C ASP A 410 14.81 5.98 5.93
N CYS A 411 15.23 5.16 6.90
CA CYS A 411 16.40 4.29 6.76
C CYS A 411 16.23 3.28 5.61
N VAL A 412 15.04 2.68 5.48
CA VAL A 412 14.77 1.73 4.39
C VAL A 412 14.84 2.41 3.03
N ASN A 413 14.27 3.61 2.89
CA ASN A 413 14.30 4.36 1.64
C ASN A 413 15.70 4.87 1.29
N ALA A 414 16.49 5.25 2.29
CA ALA A 414 17.88 5.66 2.10
C ALA A 414 18.82 4.47 1.84
N GLY A 415 18.41 3.25 2.22
CA GLY A 415 19.23 2.04 2.16
C GLY A 415 20.43 2.08 3.11
N LEU A 416 20.36 2.91 4.15
CA LEU A 416 21.43 3.13 5.13
C LEU A 416 20.84 3.52 6.49
N LEU A 417 21.57 3.19 7.56
CA LEU A 417 21.18 3.57 8.92
C LEU A 417 21.41 5.07 9.11
N LEU A 418 20.32 5.82 9.22
CA LEU A 418 20.36 7.26 9.41
C LEU A 418 20.78 7.62 10.84
N PRO A 419 21.40 8.79 11.06
CA PRO A 419 21.71 9.26 12.40
C PRO A 419 20.45 9.37 13.28
N VAL A 420 20.45 8.66 14.42
CA VAL A 420 19.30 8.60 15.35
C VAL A 420 18.96 9.95 15.98
N GLN A 421 19.94 10.86 16.07
CA GLN A 421 19.83 12.15 16.76
C GLN A 421 18.75 13.05 16.14
N SER A 422 18.57 12.99 14.82
CA SER A 422 17.55 13.74 14.10
C SER A 422 16.13 13.22 14.33
N TYR A 423 15.99 12.04 14.97
CA TYR A 423 14.73 11.33 15.16
C TYR A 423 14.43 11.05 16.65
N PHE A 424 15.18 11.66 17.56
CA PHE A 424 14.90 11.58 18.99
C PHE A 424 13.54 12.21 19.34
N LEU A 425 13.04 11.84 20.52
CA LEU A 425 11.77 12.34 21.05
C LEU A 425 11.84 13.86 21.26
N GLY A 426 10.83 14.57 20.75
CA GLY A 426 10.73 16.03 20.86
C GLY A 426 11.57 16.83 19.85
N VAL A 427 12.35 16.17 18.99
CA VAL A 427 13.07 16.81 17.89
C VAL A 427 12.13 17.02 16.69
N GLU A 428 12.29 18.14 15.97
CA GLU A 428 11.60 18.38 14.71
C GLU A 428 12.12 17.41 13.65
N LEU A 429 11.24 16.51 13.18
CA LEU A 429 11.61 15.44 12.26
C LEU A 429 11.97 15.98 10.87
N PRO A 430 12.93 15.34 10.19
CA PRO A 430 13.18 15.62 8.77
C PRO A 430 11.92 15.41 7.92
N PRO A 431 11.79 16.10 6.78
CA PRO A 431 10.65 15.89 5.89
C PRO A 431 10.59 14.45 5.35
N HIS A 432 9.46 13.76 5.54
CA HIS A 432 9.23 12.43 4.98
C HIS A 432 8.90 12.53 3.47
N LEU A 433 9.91 12.32 2.62
CA LEU A 433 9.78 12.43 1.16
C LEU A 433 9.34 11.10 0.53
N SER A 434 8.53 11.19 -0.52
CA SER A 434 8.09 10.01 -1.26
C SER A 434 9.23 9.47 -2.12
N PRO A 435 9.62 8.18 -1.97
CA PRO A 435 10.65 7.54 -2.76
C PRO A 435 10.14 7.10 -4.16
N PHE A 436 8.86 7.38 -4.45
CA PHE A 436 8.16 7.06 -5.70
C PHE A 436 8.08 8.24 -6.66
N ALA A 437 8.49 9.44 -6.24
CA ALA A 437 8.72 10.52 -7.18
C ALA A 437 9.92 10.12 -8.04
N GLU A 438 9.66 9.67 -9.27
CA GLU A 438 10.70 9.71 -10.29
C GLU A 438 11.25 11.13 -10.31
N GLU A 439 12.57 11.27 -10.18
CA GLU A 439 13.24 12.49 -10.61
C GLU A 439 12.93 12.66 -12.10
N LYS A 440 11.81 13.30 -12.41
CA LYS A 440 11.75 14.10 -13.61
C LYS A 440 12.87 15.11 -13.43
N GLU A 441 13.99 14.89 -14.11
CA GLU A 441 15.13 15.78 -14.20
C GLU A 441 14.65 17.23 -14.10
N ASP A 442 14.90 17.89 -12.96
CA ASP A 442 14.95 19.36 -12.77
C ASP A 442 14.98 19.74 -11.26
N VAL A 443 15.78 19.07 -10.42
CA VAL A 443 16.09 19.56 -9.05
C VAL A 443 17.60 19.45 -8.73
N SER A 444 18.47 19.70 -9.72
CA SER A 444 19.93 19.81 -9.53
C SER A 444 20.41 21.27 -9.72
N GLY A 445 19.79 22.19 -8.97
CA GLY A 445 20.04 23.63 -9.12
C GLY A 445 20.12 24.45 -7.85
N LEU A 446 20.17 23.84 -6.66
CA LEU A 446 20.14 24.61 -5.41
C LEU A 446 21.00 24.07 -4.25
N LEU A 447 22.04 23.30 -4.57
CA LEU A 447 23.03 22.88 -3.58
C LEU A 447 24.44 23.02 -4.16
N THR A 448 24.87 24.26 -4.42
CA THR A 448 26.27 24.72 -4.38
C THR A 448 26.30 26.21 -4.69
N GLU A 449 26.33 27.03 -3.65
CA GLU A 449 27.02 28.33 -3.52
C GLU A 449 26.61 28.89 -2.15
N ASP A 450 27.56 29.42 -1.39
CA ASP A 450 27.43 29.98 -0.02
C ASP A 450 27.74 29.05 1.17
N MET A 451 28.91 28.39 1.13
CA MET A 451 29.71 28.16 2.34
C MET A 451 30.91 29.12 2.34
N PRO A 452 30.94 30.19 3.15
CA PRO A 452 32.17 30.95 3.36
C PRO A 452 33.13 30.14 4.24
N LYS A 453 34.28 29.78 3.65
CA LYS A 453 35.50 29.39 4.37
C LYS A 453 36.14 30.63 5.02
N SER A 454 36.95 30.38 6.06
CA SER A 454 37.93 31.30 6.69
C SER A 454 37.32 32.19 7.80
N ILE A 455 37.88 32.41 9.00
CA ILE A 455 39.23 32.26 9.57
C ILE A 455 39.10 32.21 11.10
N GLY A 456 40.00 31.48 11.77
CA GLY A 456 40.21 31.58 13.21
C GLY A 456 41.21 32.68 13.59
N SER A 457 41.08 33.12 14.84
CA SER A 457 42.10 33.74 15.72
C SER A 457 42.09 35.27 15.93
N THR A 458 42.04 35.59 17.24
CA THR A 458 42.80 36.63 17.97
C THR A 458 42.13 37.96 18.36
N VAL A 459 41.69 38.01 19.63
CA VAL A 459 42.00 38.99 20.71
C VAL A 459 42.25 40.47 20.34
N ARG A 460 41.45 41.42 20.88
CA ARG A 460 41.78 42.38 21.99
C ARG A 460 40.85 43.62 22.04
N ASP A 461 40.35 43.89 23.25
CA ASP A 461 39.98 45.15 23.93
C ASP A 461 39.20 46.28 23.22
N LEU A 462 38.07 46.70 23.81
CA LEU A 462 37.97 47.90 24.69
C LEU A 462 36.51 48.19 25.15
N GLN A 463 36.33 48.19 26.48
CA GLN A 463 35.58 49.12 27.36
C GLN A 463 34.32 49.85 26.83
N GLY A 464 33.22 50.03 27.55
CA GLY A 464 32.87 49.81 28.96
C GLY A 464 31.59 50.60 29.33
N SER A 465 31.05 50.31 30.53
CA SER A 465 30.06 51.09 31.33
C SER A 465 28.60 51.17 30.80
N SER A 466 27.53 51.21 31.59
CA SER A 466 27.22 50.96 33.02
C SER A 466 25.72 51.29 33.22
N THR A 467 24.96 50.46 33.98
CA THR A 467 23.77 50.80 34.82
C THR A 467 22.51 51.40 34.12
N SER A 468 21.23 51.21 34.49
CA SER A 468 20.56 50.83 35.75
C SER A 468 19.02 50.76 35.56
N VAL A 469 18.37 49.89 36.35
CA VAL A 469 17.11 50.07 37.12
C VAL A 469 15.72 49.89 36.45
N ALA A 470 14.91 49.15 37.22
CA ALA A 470 13.55 48.71 37.02
C ALA A 470 12.47 49.63 37.66
N ALA A 471 11.21 49.31 37.35
CA ALA A 471 9.97 49.48 38.13
C ALA A 471 9.12 50.78 38.00
N GLU A 472 7.95 50.57 37.37
CA GLU A 472 6.55 51.07 37.57
C GLU A 472 6.14 51.81 38.88
N PRO A 473 4.87 52.28 39.07
CA PRO A 473 3.82 52.83 38.16
C PRO A 473 3.05 54.04 38.79
N LYS A 474 2.09 54.68 38.07
CA LYS A 474 0.73 55.07 38.59
C LYS A 474 -0.17 55.84 37.59
N ALA A 475 -1.25 55.14 37.20
CA ALA A 475 -2.67 55.54 37.10
C ALA A 475 -3.13 56.89 36.49
N LYS A 476 -3.97 56.82 35.43
CA LYS A 476 -4.98 57.83 35.08
C LYS A 476 -6.38 57.22 34.81
N ARG A 477 -7.33 57.69 35.64
CA ARG A 477 -8.80 57.89 35.52
C ARG A 477 -9.65 57.09 34.51
N ARG A 478 -10.67 56.42 35.09
CA ARG A 478 -11.98 55.97 34.52
C ARG A 478 -12.69 57.11 33.75
N LYS A 479 -13.56 56.93 32.73
CA LYS A 479 -14.74 56.03 32.60
C LYS A 479 -15.26 55.98 31.13
N LYS A 480 -15.65 54.76 30.70
CA LYS A 480 -16.71 54.33 29.73
C LYS A 480 -16.63 54.67 28.23
N ARG A 481 -16.52 53.60 27.42
CA ARG A 481 -17.51 53.12 26.42
C ARG A 481 -17.09 51.71 25.95
N ALA A 482 -18.02 50.78 25.80
CA ALA A 482 -17.74 49.44 25.27
C ALA A 482 -17.62 49.50 23.73
N PRO A 483 -16.70 48.73 23.13
CA PRO A 483 -16.94 48.23 21.79
C PRO A 483 -16.69 46.73 21.62
N ALA A 484 -17.48 46.21 20.69
CA ALA A 484 -17.44 44.98 19.92
C ALA A 484 -16.14 44.15 19.88
N PHE A 485 -16.35 42.83 19.97
CA PHE A 485 -15.61 41.73 19.33
C PHE A 485 -14.20 42.08 18.79
N ALA A 486 -13.18 41.89 19.62
CA ALA A 486 -11.79 41.94 19.20
C ALA A 486 -11.36 40.57 18.66
N ALA A 487 -11.17 40.46 17.34
CA ALA A 487 -10.42 39.35 16.75
C ALA A 487 -8.92 39.60 16.96
N THR A 488 -8.23 38.65 17.58
CA THR A 488 -6.77 38.62 17.64
C THR A 488 -6.22 38.39 16.22
N PRO A 489 -5.36 39.27 15.67
CA PRO A 489 -4.68 38.98 14.41
C PRO A 489 -3.75 37.79 14.62
N GLY A 490 -3.98 36.71 13.87
CA GLY A 490 -3.12 35.54 13.89
C GLY A 490 -1.69 35.89 13.49
N ALA A 491 -0.71 35.34 14.20
CA ALA A 491 0.69 35.47 13.84
C ALA A 491 0.92 34.90 12.41
N PRO A 492 1.74 35.55 11.57
CA PRO A 492 1.99 35.06 10.23
C PRO A 492 2.68 33.69 10.31
N VAL A 493 2.03 32.69 9.73
CA VAL A 493 2.64 31.38 9.47
C VAL A 493 3.86 31.64 8.61
N LYS A 494 5.05 31.28 9.10
CA LYS A 494 6.28 31.35 8.30
C LYS A 494 6.12 30.34 7.16
N GLN A 495 5.85 30.84 5.95
CA GLN A 495 5.81 30.01 4.74
C GLN A 495 7.14 29.28 4.59
N SER A 496 7.08 27.98 4.30
CA SER A 496 8.27 27.21 3.96
C SER A 496 8.92 27.77 2.69
N TYR A 497 10.25 27.74 2.61
CA TYR A 497 10.98 28.17 1.41
C TYR A 497 10.46 27.46 0.14
N GLN A 498 10.05 26.20 0.27
CA GLN A 498 9.48 25.41 -0.82
C GLN A 498 8.08 25.89 -1.24
N GLU A 499 7.25 26.29 -0.27
CA GLU A 499 5.92 26.87 -0.54
C GLU A 499 6.05 28.22 -1.25
N ALA A 500 7.02 29.05 -0.85
CA ALA A 500 7.28 30.34 -1.51
C ALA A 500 7.76 30.18 -2.97
N ILE A 501 8.52 29.11 -3.27
CA ILE A 501 8.92 28.77 -4.65
C ILE A 501 7.72 28.25 -5.45
N ALA A 502 6.93 27.36 -4.87
CA ALA A 502 5.73 26.80 -5.50
C ALA A 502 4.72 27.91 -5.82
N GLU A 503 4.48 28.81 -4.87
CA GLU A 503 3.58 29.95 -5.02
C GLU A 503 4.06 30.90 -6.13
N LYS A 504 5.36 31.22 -6.18
CA LYS A 504 5.94 32.02 -7.28
C LYS A 504 5.83 31.32 -8.64
N ALA A 505 5.95 29.99 -8.69
CA ALA A 505 5.79 29.21 -9.92
C ALA A 505 4.32 29.19 -10.39
N GLU A 506 3.37 29.06 -9.47
CA GLU A 506 1.94 29.13 -9.75
C GLU A 506 1.50 30.52 -10.20
N GLN A 507 1.98 31.58 -9.54
CA GLN A 507 1.72 32.97 -9.93
C GLN A 507 2.21 33.25 -11.37
N ARG A 508 3.39 32.73 -11.76
CA ARG A 508 3.90 32.84 -13.13
C ARG A 508 3.04 32.09 -14.14
N LYS A 509 2.54 30.90 -13.80
CA LYS A 509 1.59 30.14 -14.66
C LYS A 509 0.26 30.88 -14.79
N LEU A 510 -0.24 31.47 -13.72
CA LEU A 510 -1.46 32.28 -13.74
C LEU A 510 -1.30 33.49 -14.67
N GLN A 511 -0.17 34.21 -14.56
CA GLN A 511 0.16 35.33 -15.43
C GLN A 511 0.24 34.92 -16.91
N GLU A 512 0.79 33.75 -17.23
CA GLU A 512 0.83 33.23 -18.60
C GLU A 512 -0.56 32.90 -19.16
N ILE A 513 -1.48 32.40 -18.31
CA ILE A 513 -2.87 32.12 -18.68
C ILE A 513 -3.65 33.42 -18.93
N MET A 514 -3.38 34.48 -18.17
CA MET A 514 -3.99 35.80 -18.31
C MET A 514 -3.55 36.56 -19.58
N ILE A 515 -2.52 36.09 -20.29
CA ILE A 515 -2.14 36.67 -21.59
C ILE A 515 -3.26 36.45 -22.61
N PRO A 516 -3.81 37.52 -23.24
CA PRO A 516 -4.84 37.40 -24.26
C PRO A 516 -4.41 36.48 -25.41
N LYS A 517 -5.35 35.68 -25.92
CA LYS A 517 -5.07 34.61 -26.91
C LYS A 517 -4.29 35.10 -28.15
N LYS A 518 -4.48 36.35 -28.57
CA LYS A 518 -3.77 36.99 -29.71
C LYS A 518 -2.26 37.04 -29.51
N TYR A 519 -1.77 37.24 -28.28
CA TYR A 519 -0.35 37.45 -27.98
C TYR A 519 0.37 36.18 -27.46
N ARG A 520 -0.38 35.11 -27.20
CA ARG A 520 0.14 33.86 -26.62
C ARG A 520 1.22 33.19 -27.48
N ARG A 521 1.10 33.25 -28.82
CA ARG A 521 2.12 32.69 -29.73
C ARG A 521 3.44 33.48 -29.70
N VAL A 522 3.35 34.80 -29.66
CA VAL A 522 4.53 35.69 -29.59
C VAL A 522 5.25 35.51 -28.26
N TYR A 523 4.52 35.48 -27.15
CA TYR A 523 5.07 35.21 -25.82
C TYR A 523 5.82 33.87 -25.76
N LYS A 524 5.22 32.79 -26.28
CA LYS A 524 5.88 31.47 -26.36
C LYS A 524 7.16 31.50 -27.17
N LYS A 525 7.20 32.24 -28.29
CA LYS A 525 8.39 32.40 -29.12
C LYS A 525 9.50 33.16 -28.39
N ILE A 526 9.15 34.21 -27.65
CA ILE A 526 10.10 34.99 -26.82
C ILE A 526 10.66 34.12 -25.68
N LYS A 527 9.80 33.40 -24.96
CA LYS A 527 10.22 32.49 -23.87
C LYS A 527 11.12 31.37 -24.35
N TYR A 528 10.81 30.79 -25.51
CA TYR A 528 11.67 29.78 -26.13
C TYR A 528 13.06 30.34 -26.48
N GLY A 529 13.12 31.56 -27.03
CA GLY A 529 14.39 32.25 -27.29
C GLY A 529 15.20 32.53 -26.02
N GLN A 530 14.55 32.97 -24.94
CA GLN A 530 15.20 33.18 -23.64
C GLN A 530 15.75 31.87 -23.06
N LYS A 531 14.98 30.77 -23.13
CA LYS A 531 15.41 29.45 -22.67
C LYS A 531 16.62 28.95 -23.43
N ARG A 532 16.64 29.12 -24.76
CA ARG A 532 17.79 28.73 -25.60
C ARG A 532 19.06 29.50 -25.23
N LYS A 533 18.95 30.83 -25.07
CA LYS A 533 20.09 31.66 -24.64
C LYS A 533 20.60 31.25 -23.27
N ALA A 534 19.72 31.01 -22.29
CA ALA A 534 20.12 30.60 -20.95
C ALA A 534 20.86 29.25 -20.93
N ILE A 535 20.41 28.28 -21.75
CA ILE A 535 21.09 26.99 -21.91
C ILE A 535 22.49 27.22 -22.48
N GLU A 536 22.60 28.01 -23.55
CA GLU A 536 23.87 28.34 -24.18
C GLU A 536 24.85 29.02 -23.21
N THR A 537 24.38 30.00 -22.43
CA THR A 537 25.20 30.64 -21.38
C THR A 537 25.68 29.63 -20.34
N ARG A 538 24.82 28.70 -19.90
CA ARG A 538 25.18 27.67 -18.93
C ARG A 538 26.21 26.69 -19.50
N THR A 539 26.08 26.32 -20.77
CA THR A 539 27.06 25.47 -21.45
C THR A 539 28.41 26.17 -21.57
N LEU A 540 28.43 27.47 -21.89
CA LEU A 540 29.66 28.26 -21.94
C LEU A 540 30.31 28.41 -20.56
N LEU A 541 29.52 28.63 -19.51
CA LEU A 541 30.02 28.69 -18.13
C LEU A 541 30.65 27.37 -17.69
N ARG A 542 30.00 26.23 -17.99
CA ARG A 542 30.57 24.89 -17.71
C ARG A 542 31.89 24.67 -18.46
N LYS A 543 31.95 25.06 -19.74
CA LYS A 543 33.19 24.95 -20.53
C LYS A 543 34.30 25.83 -19.98
N ARG A 544 33.98 27.04 -19.52
CA ARG A 544 34.94 27.94 -18.86
C ARG A 544 35.46 27.36 -17.55
N GLN A 545 34.58 26.85 -16.70
CA GLN A 545 34.96 26.21 -15.44
C GLN A 545 35.85 24.97 -15.67
N ALA A 546 35.58 24.18 -16.70
CA ALA A 546 36.41 23.03 -17.06
C ALA A 546 37.81 23.43 -17.57
N LEU A 547 37.95 24.60 -18.22
CA LEU A 547 39.24 25.15 -18.67
C LEU A 547 40.01 25.85 -17.54
N GLU A 548 39.33 26.30 -16.49
CA GLU A 548 39.97 26.89 -15.30
C GLU A 548 40.42 25.82 -14.27
N GLN A 549 39.97 24.57 -14.43
CA GLN A 549 40.27 23.44 -13.54
C GLN A 549 41.28 22.42 -14.11
N GLY A 550 41.62 22.50 -15.38
CA GLY A 550 42.70 21.74 -16.03
C GLY A 550 43.83 22.67 -16.43
#